data_AF-A0AAV9IJ07-F1
#
_entry.id   AF-A0AAV9IJ07-F1
#
_cell.length_a   1.000
_cell.length_b   1.000
_cell.length_c   1.000
_cell.angle_alpha   90.00
_cell.angle_beta   90.00
_cell.angle_gamma   90.00
#
_symmetry.space_group_name_H-M   'P 1'
#
loop_
_entity.id
_entity.type
_entity.pdbx_description
1 polymer ?
#
loop_
_entity_poly.entity_id
_entity_poly.type
_entity_poly.pdbx_seq_one_letter_code
_entity_poly.pdbx_strand_id
1 'polypeptide(L)'
;MLGGVGRVARRLFDKTLGKRKVLESTKFFIYFAFPAGMVYFFGSSRYGLLDAFIERHPYIVYPPEAPRIDHDQLRLELKELRRQKELAASENKGGATSTTSSGTNKWEH
;
A
#
# COMPACT_ATOMS: atom_id res chain seq x y z
N MET A 1 27.77 19.95 -35.79
CA MET A 1 28.65 19.34 -36.82
C MET A 1 28.32 17.86 -37.18
N LEU A 2 27.39 17.17 -36.50
CA LEU A 2 27.10 15.75 -36.76
C LEU A 2 26.32 15.43 -38.06
N GLY A 3 25.65 16.41 -38.69
CA GLY A 3 24.77 16.15 -39.85
C GLY A 3 25.48 15.89 -41.19
N GLY A 4 26.79 16.16 -41.28
CA GLY A 4 27.57 15.93 -42.51
C GLY A 4 27.95 14.46 -42.71
N VAL A 5 28.46 13.83 -41.64
CA VAL A 5 28.98 12.46 -41.66
C VAL A 5 27.88 11.44 -41.96
N GLY A 6 26.69 11.61 -41.38
CA GLY A 6 25.56 10.71 -41.60
C GLY A 6 25.04 10.72 -43.05
N ARG A 7 25.08 11.86 -43.74
CA ARG A 7 24.64 11.95 -45.14
C ARG A 7 25.63 11.28 -46.10
N VAL A 8 26.93 11.37 -45.82
CA VAL A 8 27.97 10.71 -46.62
C VAL A 8 27.92 9.20 -46.41
N ALA A 9 27.82 8.74 -45.16
CA ALA A 9 27.67 7.32 -44.84
C ALA A 9 26.44 6.72 -45.51
N ARG A 10 25.29 7.41 -45.45
CA ARG A 10 24.04 6.95 -46.10
C ARG A 10 24.17 6.84 -47.62
N ARG A 11 24.84 7.79 -48.28
CA ARG A 11 25.10 7.73 -49.72
C ARG A 11 26.06 6.60 -50.11
N LEU A 12 27.07 6.31 -49.28
CA LEU A 12 27.97 5.18 -49.51
C LEU A 12 27.23 3.84 -49.34
N PHE A 13 26.43 3.71 -48.27
CA PHE A 13 25.64 2.52 -47.99
C PHE A 13 24.59 2.23 -49.07
N ASP A 14 23.87 3.26 -49.55
CA ASP A 14 22.87 3.11 -50.62
C ASP A 14 23.51 2.73 -51.98
N LYS A 15 24.80 3.03 -52.18
CA LYS A 15 25.55 2.65 -53.38
C LYS A 15 26.10 1.22 -53.32
N THR A 16 26.47 0.74 -52.14
CA THR A 16 27.11 -0.58 -51.95
C THR A 16 26.13 -1.69 -51.61
N LEU A 17 25.08 -1.38 -50.85
CA LEU A 17 23.97 -2.29 -50.57
C LEU A 17 22.72 -1.75 -51.26
N GLY A 18 22.15 -2.53 -52.19
CA GLY A 18 20.88 -2.18 -52.81
C GLY A 18 19.79 -1.92 -51.75
N LYS A 19 18.91 -0.95 -52.02
CA LYS A 19 17.89 -0.45 -51.07
C LYS A 19 17.10 -1.55 -50.33
N ARG A 20 16.84 -2.70 -50.99
CA ARG A 20 16.20 -3.87 -50.36
C ARG A 20 17.07 -4.52 -49.27
N LYS A 21 18.37 -4.73 -49.52
CA LYS A 21 19.29 -5.36 -48.56
C LYS A 21 19.54 -4.47 -47.33
N VAL A 22 19.55 -3.15 -47.52
CA VAL A 22 19.61 -2.19 -46.40
C VAL A 22 18.34 -2.28 -45.56
N LEU A 23 17.16 -2.36 -46.18
CA LEU A 23 15.90 -2.46 -45.47
C LEU A 23 15.80 -3.77 -44.67
N GLU A 24 16.25 -4.89 -45.24
CA GLU A 24 16.26 -6.19 -44.56
C GLU A 24 17.22 -6.24 -43.37
N SER A 25 18.46 -5.78 -43.55
CA SER A 25 19.45 -5.72 -42.44
C SER A 25 19.03 -4.76 -41.33
N THR A 26 18.44 -3.61 -41.70
CA THR A 26 17.89 -2.66 -40.73
C THR A 26 16.75 -3.29 -39.94
N LYS A 27 15.82 -3.99 -40.60
CA LYS A 27 14.74 -4.73 -39.92
C LYS A 27 15.30 -5.77 -38.95
N PHE A 28 16.29 -6.55 -39.37
CA PHE A 28 16.93 -7.53 -38.49
C PHE A 28 17.57 -6.86 -37.27
N PHE A 29 18.30 -5.76 -37.46
CA PHE A 29 18.87 -5.00 -36.36
C PHE A 29 17.81 -4.45 -35.41
N ILE A 30 16.70 -3.92 -35.93
CA ILE A 30 15.60 -3.46 -35.08
C ILE A 30 15.02 -4.63 -34.30
N TYR A 31 14.71 -5.75 -34.94
CA TYR A 31 14.14 -6.92 -34.28
C TYR A 31 15.09 -7.59 -33.29
N PHE A 32 16.40 -7.48 -33.47
CA PHE A 32 17.38 -8.02 -32.54
C PHE A 32 17.71 -7.05 -31.41
N ALA A 33 18.02 -5.80 -31.76
CA ALA A 33 18.44 -4.78 -30.81
C ALA A 33 17.28 -4.25 -29.97
N PHE A 34 16.05 -4.22 -30.48
CA PHE A 34 14.90 -3.73 -29.72
C PHE A 34 14.58 -4.63 -28.52
N PRO A 35 14.39 -5.97 -28.66
CA PRO A 35 14.17 -6.85 -27.52
C PRO A 35 15.39 -6.91 -26.58
N ALA A 36 16.61 -7.00 -27.12
CA ALA A 36 17.82 -7.03 -26.30
C ALA A 36 17.99 -5.72 -25.50
N GLY A 37 17.72 -4.58 -26.14
CA GLY A 37 17.72 -3.27 -25.50
C GLY A 37 16.62 -3.12 -24.46
N MET A 38 15.42 -3.66 -24.71
CA MET A 38 14.35 -3.69 -23.70
C MET A 38 14.76 -4.54 -22.49
N VAL A 39 15.27 -5.75 -22.68
CA VAL A 39 15.73 -6.58 -21.54
C VAL A 39 16.86 -5.89 -20.79
N TYR A 40 17.78 -5.23 -21.49
CA TYR A 40 18.84 -4.47 -20.83
C TYR A 40 18.26 -3.29 -20.04
N PHE A 41 17.40 -2.47 -20.63
CA PHE A 41 16.87 -1.27 -19.97
C PHE A 41 15.91 -1.59 -18.82
N PHE A 42 14.97 -2.51 -19.04
CA PHE A 42 13.97 -2.91 -18.06
C PHE A 42 14.48 -3.97 -17.08
N GLY A 43 15.40 -4.84 -17.50
CA GLY A 43 15.94 -5.91 -16.66
C GLY A 43 17.13 -5.51 -15.79
N SER A 44 17.88 -4.46 -16.14
CA SER A 44 19.04 -4.00 -15.34
C SER A 44 18.72 -2.88 -14.34
N SER A 45 17.57 -2.22 -14.46
CA SER A 45 17.20 -1.08 -13.61
C SER A 45 16.18 -1.48 -12.55
N ARG A 46 16.60 -2.33 -11.61
CA ARG A 46 16.24 -2.28 -10.18
C ARG A 46 14.85 -1.67 -9.88
N TYR A 47 13.80 -2.30 -10.37
CA TYR A 47 12.37 -2.10 -10.09
C TYR A 47 11.76 -0.68 -10.12
N GLY A 48 12.49 0.44 -10.07
CA GLY A 48 11.90 1.76 -9.80
C GLY A 48 10.88 2.28 -10.82
N LEU A 49 11.02 1.94 -12.12
CA LEU A 49 10.04 2.33 -13.14
C LEU A 49 8.86 1.37 -13.24
N LEU A 50 9.09 0.06 -13.03
CA LEU A 50 8.04 -0.94 -13.01
C LEU A 50 7.20 -0.82 -11.72
N ASP A 51 7.85 -0.66 -10.58
CA ASP A 51 7.22 -0.42 -9.28
C ASP A 51 6.37 0.85 -9.32
N ALA A 52 6.91 1.97 -9.82
CA ALA A 52 6.13 3.20 -9.97
C ALA A 52 4.90 3.03 -10.89
N PHE A 53 4.95 2.13 -11.86
CA PHE A 53 3.80 1.82 -12.72
C PHE A 53 2.78 0.92 -12.02
N ILE A 54 3.26 -0.09 -11.28
CA ILE A 54 2.43 -1.03 -10.50
C ILE A 54 1.74 -0.30 -9.34
N GLU A 55 2.43 0.61 -8.65
CA GLU A 55 1.85 1.45 -7.58
C GLU A 55 0.73 2.35 -8.10
N ARG A 56 0.83 2.83 -9.35
CA ARG A 56 -0.19 3.70 -9.96
C ARG A 56 -1.43 2.93 -10.42
N HIS A 57 -1.29 1.64 -10.68
CA HIS A 57 -2.37 0.75 -11.12
C HIS A 57 -2.36 -0.55 -10.30
N PRO A 58 -2.71 -0.48 -8.99
CA PRO A 58 -2.74 -1.66 -8.14
C PRO A 58 -3.76 -2.67 -8.66
N TYR A 59 -3.29 -3.85 -9.04
CA TYR A 59 -4.15 -4.96 -9.51
C TYR A 59 -4.91 -5.63 -8.35
N ILE A 60 -4.41 -5.49 -7.12
CA ILE A 60 -5.02 -6.01 -5.90
C ILE A 60 -5.39 -4.80 -5.04
N VAL A 61 -6.68 -4.51 -4.93
CA VAL A 61 -7.21 -3.51 -4.01
C VAL A 61 -7.47 -4.20 -2.68
N TYR A 62 -6.56 -4.05 -1.72
CA TYR A 62 -6.88 -4.40 -0.35
C TYR A 62 -7.91 -3.40 0.20
N PRO A 63 -8.96 -3.86 0.87
CA PRO A 63 -9.85 -2.96 1.58
C PRO A 63 -9.02 -2.14 2.58
N PRO A 64 -9.38 -0.87 2.81
CA PRO A 64 -8.64 0.00 3.73
C PRO A 64 -8.47 -0.72 5.08
N GLU A 65 -7.23 -0.83 5.55
CA GLU A 65 -6.95 -1.37 6.87
C GLU A 65 -7.79 -0.59 7.88
N ALA A 66 -8.48 -1.31 8.77
CA ALA A 66 -9.25 -0.68 9.83
C ALA A 66 -8.33 0.30 10.59
N PRO A 67 -8.85 1.46 11.06
CA PRO A 67 -8.06 2.45 11.77
C PRO A 67 -7.21 1.77 12.81
N ARG A 68 -5.88 1.97 12.72
CA ARG A 68 -4.94 1.37 13.65
C ARG A 68 -5.32 1.88 15.04
N ILE A 69 -5.79 0.98 15.89
CA ILE A 69 -6.28 1.40 17.20
C ILE A 69 -5.05 1.69 18.06
N ASP A 70 -4.94 2.93 18.54
CA ASP A 70 -3.87 3.32 19.46
C ASP A 70 -4.07 2.60 20.80
N HIS A 71 -3.19 1.62 21.07
CA HIS A 71 -3.26 0.79 22.27
C HIS A 71 -3.14 1.59 23.58
N ASP A 72 -2.47 2.73 23.55
CA ASP A 72 -2.31 3.58 24.73
C ASP A 72 -3.56 4.40 25.03
N GLN A 73 -4.27 4.90 23.99
CA GLN A 73 -5.58 5.53 24.17
C GLN A 73 -6.62 4.52 24.66
N LEU A 74 -6.63 3.30 24.10
CA LEU A 74 -7.49 2.21 24.60
C LEU A 74 -7.25 1.91 26.08
N ARG A 75 -5.98 1.84 26.52
CA ARG A 75 -5.66 1.56 27.93
C ARG A 75 -6.16 2.66 28.86
N LEU A 76 -6.10 3.92 28.42
CA LEU A 76 -6.62 5.06 29.17
C LEU A 76 -8.15 4.99 29.27
N GLU A 77 -8.85 4.79 28.15
CA GLU A 77 -10.31 4.62 28.13
C GLU A 77 -10.77 3.43 28.97
N LEU A 78 -10.07 2.29 28.90
CA LEU A 78 -10.35 1.11 29.72
C LEU A 78 -10.19 1.40 31.22
N LYS A 79 -9.18 2.18 31.60
CA LYS A 79 -8.93 2.55 33.00
C LYS A 79 -10.03 3.48 33.52
N GLU A 80 -10.48 4.42 32.69
CA GLU A 80 -11.58 5.32 33.03
C GLU A 80 -12.92 4.57 33.17
N LEU A 81 -13.23 3.66 32.25
CA LEU A 81 -14.43 2.81 32.33
C LEU A 81 -14.41 1.93 33.59
N ARG A 82 -13.26 1.37 33.97
CA ARG A 82 -13.12 0.62 35.21
C ARG A 82 -13.36 1.49 36.44
N ARG A 83 -12.81 2.70 36.47
CA ARG A 83 -13.04 3.66 37.57
C ARG A 83 -14.51 4.04 37.70
N GLN A 84 -15.19 4.32 36.58
CA GLN A 84 -16.62 4.62 36.59
C GLN A 84 -17.46 3.44 37.12
N LYS A 85 -17.13 2.22 36.71
CA LYS A 85 -17.80 1.00 37.21
C LYS A 85 -17.59 0.78 38.70
N GLU A 86 -16.39 1.05 39.22
CA GLU A 86 -16.09 0.97 40.66
C GLU A 86 -16.84 2.02 41.47
N LEU A 87 -16.91 3.26 40.97
CA LEU A 87 -17.69 4.34 41.59
C LEU A 87 -19.18 3.98 41.65
N ALA A 88 -19.76 3.53 40.54
CA ALA A 88 -21.16 3.09 40.49
C ALA A 88 -21.44 1.88 41.40
N ALA A 89 -20.48 0.95 41.53
CA ALA A 89 -20.60 -0.18 42.44
C ALA A 89 -20.48 0.22 43.92
N SER A 90 -19.71 1.26 44.25
CA SER A 90 -19.57 1.78 45.61
C SER A 90 -20.82 2.54 46.08
N GLU A 91 -21.46 3.29 45.18
CA GLU A 91 -22.70 4.01 45.43
C GLU A 91 -23.84 3.04 45.79
N ASN A 92 -23.90 1.89 45.10
CA ASN A 92 -24.92 0.87 45.33
C ASN A 92 -24.71 0.09 46.65
N LYS A 93 -23.48 0.01 47.16
CA LYS A 93 -23.19 -0.63 48.47
C LYS A 93 -23.48 0.28 49.66
N GLY A 94 -23.48 1.60 49.48
CA GLY A 94 -23.84 2.57 50.52
C GLY A 94 -25.33 2.56 50.90
N GLY A 95 -26.21 2.12 50.00
CA GLY A 95 -27.66 2.04 50.24
C GLY A 95 -28.15 0.77 50.96
N ALA A 96 -27.31 -0.26 51.09
CA ALA A 96 -27.73 -1.58 51.59
C ALA A 96 -27.53 -1.79 53.11
N THR A 97 -27.02 -0.79 53.86
CA THR A 97 -26.72 -0.93 55.30
C THR A 97 -27.62 -0.12 56.24
N SER A 98 -28.62 0.61 55.73
CA SER A 98 -29.52 1.45 56.56
C SER A 98 -30.97 0.97 56.70
N THR A 99 -31.33 -0.23 56.23
CA THR A 99 -32.70 -0.77 56.37
C THR A 99 -32.73 -2.22 56.86
N THR A 100 -32.13 -2.49 58.02
CA THR A 100 -32.44 -3.71 58.80
C THR A 100 -32.47 -3.38 60.29
N SER A 101 -33.46 -2.63 60.74
CA SER A 101 -33.97 -2.72 62.11
C SER A 101 -35.27 -1.90 62.24
N SER A 102 -36.42 -2.59 62.35
CA SER A 102 -37.59 -2.21 63.15
C SER A 102 -38.89 -2.75 62.53
N GLY A 103 -39.67 -3.47 63.33
CA GLY A 103 -41.03 -3.92 62.99
C GLY A 103 -41.31 -5.38 63.38
N THR A 104 -41.10 -5.77 64.64
CA THR A 104 -42.15 -6.04 65.64
C THR A 104 -43.20 -7.08 65.23
N ASN A 105 -43.13 -8.22 65.94
CA ASN A 105 -44.03 -9.36 65.87
C ASN A 105 -45.50 -8.95 66.05
N LYS A 106 -46.37 -9.42 65.15
CA LYS A 106 -47.83 -9.30 65.28
C LYS A 106 -48.48 -10.65 65.04
N TRP A 107 -48.33 -11.55 66.01
CA TRP A 107 -49.10 -12.78 66.13
C TRP A 107 -49.29 -13.09 67.61
N GLU A 108 -50.20 -12.37 68.25
CA GLU A 108 -50.87 -12.85 69.47
C GLU A 108 -52.37 -12.52 69.38
N HIS A 109 -53.16 -13.55 69.69
CA HIS A 109 -54.62 -13.68 69.79
C HIS A 109 -55.44 -13.92 68.51
#